data_AF-S5YGB9-F1
#
_entry.id   AF-S5YGB9-F1
#
_cell.length_a   1.000
_cell.length_b   1.000
_cell.length_c   1.000
_cell.angle_alpha   90.00
_cell.angle_beta   90.00
_cell.angle_gamma   90.00
#
_symmetry.space_group_name_H-M   'P 1'
#
loop_
_entity.id
_entity.type
_entity.pdbx_description
1 polymer ?
#
loop_
_entity_poly.entity_id
_entity_poly.type
_entity_poly.pdbx_seq_one_letter_code
_entity_poly.pdbx_strand_id
1 'polypeptide(L)' 'MELSEKDRDMLMKSLQVKSPEVLQTRMANALLLLADGLPAEDVAGLLFLDEATVAGWQKIYAKRNRAA' A
#
# COMPACT_ATOMS: atom_id res chain seq x y z
N MET A 1 -10.71 7.47 21.48
CA MET A 1 -10.82 8.64 20.60
C MET A 1 -11.85 8.26 19.54
N GLU A 2 -13.07 8.79 19.61
CA GLU A 2 -14.13 8.45 18.63
C GLU A 2 -14.16 9.53 17.55
N LEU A 3 -13.99 9.12 16.30
CA LEU A 3 -14.08 10.01 15.14
C LEU A 3 -15.54 10.42 14.93
N SER A 4 -15.77 11.67 14.52
CA SER A 4 -17.08 12.10 14.06
C SER A 4 -17.51 11.29 12.83
N GLU A 5 -18.81 11.14 12.58
CA GLU A 5 -19.30 10.43 11.38
C GLU A 5 -18.75 11.03 10.09
N LYS A 6 -18.62 12.36 10.03
CA LYS A 6 -18.04 13.07 8.89
C LYS A 6 -16.56 12.73 8.70
N ASP A 7 -15.78 12.68 9.77
CA ASP A 7 -14.36 12.37 9.70
C ASP A 7 -14.14 10.90 9.34
N ARG A 8 -14.98 10.01 9.86
CA ARG A 8 -15.03 8.59 9.50
C ARG A 8 -15.31 8.43 8.01
N ASP A 9 -16.33 9.10 7.48
CA ASP A 9 -16.67 9.03 6.05
C ASP A 9 -15.58 9.63 5.16
N MET A 10 -14.95 10.73 5.59
CA MET A 10 -13.84 11.33 4.87
C MET A 10 -12.62 10.40 4.84
N LEU A 11 -12.32 9.74 5.96
CA LEU A 11 -11.27 8.73 6.03
C LEU A 11 -11.59 7.52 5.15
N MET A 12 -12.81 7.00 5.21
CA MET A 12 -13.23 5.88 4.36
C MET A 12 -13.17 6.24 2.88
N LYS A 13 -13.63 7.44 2.49
CA LYS A 13 -13.49 7.93 1.12
C LYS A 13 -12.03 8.02 0.71
N SER A 14 -11.17 8.62 1.55
CA SER A 14 -9.73 8.77 1.28
C SER A 14 -9.01 7.42 1.19
N LEU A 15 -9.37 6.46 2.03
CA LEU A 15 -8.87 5.08 1.98
C LEU A 15 -9.30 4.38 0.69
N GLN A 16 -10.51 4.67 0.20
CA GLN A 16 -11.07 4.12 -1.03
C GLN A 16 -10.72 4.92 -2.30
N VAL A 17 -10.02 6.05 -2.19
CA VAL A 17 -9.55 6.80 -3.37
C VAL A 17 -8.54 5.92 -4.12
N LYS A 18 -8.99 5.35 -5.24
CA LYS A 18 -8.18 4.62 -6.20
C LYS A 18 -7.59 5.55 -7.28
N SER A 19 -7.32 6.80 -6.96
CA SER A 19 -6.65 7.67 -7.93
C SER A 19 -5.27 7.09 -8.26
N PRO A 20 -4.80 7.21 -9.51
CA PRO A 20 -3.50 6.68 -9.90
C PRO A 20 -2.35 7.16 -8.99
N GLU A 21 -2.39 8.41 -8.54
CA GLU A 21 -1.37 9.03 -7.70
C GLU A 21 -1.33 8.40 -6.29
N VAL A 22 -2.51 8.15 -5.71
CA VAL A 22 -2.64 7.50 -4.41
C VAL A 22 -2.15 6.05 -4.49
N LEU A 23 -2.51 5.33 -5.55
CA LEU A 23 -2.06 3.95 -5.76
C LEU A 23 -0.54 3.87 -5.94
N GLN A 24 0.04 4.77 -6.73
CA GLN A 24 1.48 4.85 -6.93
C GLN A 24 2.22 5.16 -5.63
N THR A 25 1.70 6.09 -4.83
CA THR A 25 2.28 6.43 -3.53
C THR A 25 2.26 5.23 -2.58
N ARG A 26 1.15 4.49 -2.51
CA ARG A 26 1.07 3.26 -1.69
C ARG A 26 2.03 2.19 -2.18
N MET A 27 2.18 2.03 -3.50
CA MET A 27 3.14 1.09 -4.08
C MET A 27 4.58 1.47 -3.74
N ALA A 28 4.95 2.75 -3.87
CA ALA A 28 6.28 3.23 -3.51
C ALA A 28 6.59 2.99 -2.03
N ASN A 29 5.63 3.33 -1.13
CA ASN A 29 5.78 3.09 0.30
C ASN A 29 5.91 1.60 0.63
N ALA A 30 5.10 0.74 0.00
CA ALA A 30 5.18 -0.70 0.20
C ALA A 30 6.56 -1.25 -0.20
N LEU A 31 7.06 -0.85 -1.37
CA LEU A 31 8.36 -1.31 -1.87
C LEU A 31 9.52 -0.83 -1.00
N LEU A 32 9.44 0.38 -0.43
CA LEU A 32 10.44 0.89 0.51
C LEU A 32 10.47 0.05 1.79
N LEU A 33 9.30 -0.19 2.41
CA LEU A 33 9.21 -0.98 3.64
C LEU A 33 9.67 -2.44 3.43
N LEU A 34 9.34 -3.03 2.28
CA LEU A 34 9.85 -4.36 1.90
C LEU A 34 11.37 -4.36 1.73
N ALA A 35 11.96 -3.28 1.21
CA ALA A 35 13.41 -3.14 1.07
C ALA A 35 14.11 -2.98 2.43
N ASP A 36 13.44 -2.36 3.41
CA ASP A 36 13.89 -2.26 4.80
C ASP A 36 13.76 -3.60 5.57
N GLY A 37 13.23 -4.64 4.92
CA GLY A 37 13.17 -6.01 5.45
C GLY A 37 11.87 -6.36 6.18
N LEU A 38 10.85 -5.51 6.13
CA LEU A 38 9.54 -5.86 6.69
C LEU A 38 8.88 -6.97 5.86
N PRO A 39 8.21 -7.94 6.51
CA PRO A 39 7.49 -8.99 5.79
C PRO A 39 6.25 -8.41 5.10
N ALA A 40 5.81 -9.08 4.02
CA ALA A 40 4.69 -8.61 3.21
C ALA A 40 3.36 -8.49 4.00
N GLU A 41 3.15 -9.38 4.97
CA GLU A 41 2.00 -9.34 5.89
C GLU A 41 1.96 -8.04 6.71
N ASP A 42 3.08 -7.67 7.34
CA ASP A 42 3.17 -6.44 8.14
C ASP A 42 2.98 -5.19 7.26
N VAL A 43 3.59 -5.16 6.08
CA VAL A 43 3.44 -4.05 5.13
C VAL A 43 1.98 -3.93 4.66
N ALA A 44 1.30 -5.06 4.43
CA ALA A 44 -0.11 -5.08 4.06
C ALA A 44 -1.00 -4.50 5.16
N GLY A 45 -0.74 -4.89 6.42
CA GLY A 45 -1.42 -4.32 7.59
C GLY A 45 -1.22 -2.81 7.73
N LEU A 46 0.03 -2.34 7.60
CA LEU A 46 0.37 -0.90 7.72
C LEU A 46 -0.28 -0.03 6.65
N LEU A 47 -0.42 -0.56 5.43
CA LEU A 47 -0.94 0.18 4.29
C LEU A 47 -2.43 -0.07 4.01
N PHE A 48 -3.10 -0.86 4.85
CA PHE A 48 -4.50 -1.29 4.67
C PHE A 48 -4.73 -1.91 3.28
N LEU A 49 -3.86 -2.85 2.92
CA LEU A 49 -3.90 -3.59 1.66
C LEU A 49 -4.02 -5.09 1.94
N ASP A 50 -4.47 -5.84 0.94
CA ASP A 50 -4.36 -7.29 0.98
C ASP A 50 -2.91 -7.71 0.75
N GLU A 51 -2.42 -8.72 1.48
CA GLU A 51 -1.06 -9.24 1.32
C GLU A 51 -0.76 -9.67 -0.13
N ALA A 52 -1.74 -10.24 -0.81
CA ALA A 52 -1.64 -10.61 -2.22
C ALA A 52 -1.31 -9.41 -3.14
N THR A 53 -1.80 -8.22 -2.81
CA THR A 53 -1.51 -6.98 -3.55
C THR A 53 -0.05 -6.58 -3.36
N VAL A 54 0.43 -6.58 -2.12
CA VAL A 54 1.82 -6.26 -1.78
C VAL A 54 2.79 -7.25 -2.43
N ALA A 55 2.51 -8.55 -2.32
CA ALA A 55 3.28 -9.61 -2.96
C ALA A 55 3.29 -9.48 -4.50
N GLY A 56 2.17 -9.06 -5.09
CA GLY A 56 2.06 -8.75 -6.52
C GLY A 56 3.01 -7.62 -6.94
N TRP A 57 3.04 -6.52 -6.19
CA TRP A 57 3.92 -5.39 -6.46
C TRP A 57 5.40 -5.74 -6.33
N GLN A 58 5.77 -6.48 -5.29
CA GLN A 58 7.14 -6.98 -5.10
C GLN A 58 7.61 -7.79 -6.31
N LYS A 59 6.78 -8.70 -6.82
CA LYS A 59 7.08 -9.52 -8.00
C LYS A 59 7.25 -8.68 -9.27
N ILE A 60 6.36 -7.71 -9.49
CA ILE A 60 6.43 -6.82 -10.66
C ILE A 60 7.73 -6.00 -10.63
N TYR A 61 8.09 -5.45 -9.47
CA TYR A 61 9.29 -4.64 -9.32
C TYR A 61 10.57 -5.48 -9.45
N ALA A 62 10.62 -6.64 -8.81
CA ALA A 62 11.75 -7.57 -8.95
C ALA A 62 11.98 -8.02 -10.40
N LYS A 63 10.91 -8.24 -11.17
CA LYS A 63 11.00 -8.57 -12.60
C LYS A 63 11.61 -7.43 -13.42
N ARG A 64 11.25 -6.18 -13.12
CA ARG A 64 11.80 -4.99 -13.80
C ARG A 64 13.29 -4.82 -13.51
N ASN A 65 13.70 -5.01 -12.26
CA ASN A 65 15.12 -4.88 -11.87
C ASN A 65 16.01 -6.00 -12.44
N ARG A 66 15.44 -7.15 -12.83
CA ARG A 66 16.20 -8.21 -13.52
C ARG A 66 16.37 -7.97 -15.02
N ALA A 67 15.59 -7.04 -15.60
CA ALA A 67 15.60 -6.72 -17.02
C ALA A 67 16.34 -5.41 -17.33
N ALA A 68 16.82 -4.70 -16.31
CA ALA A 68 17.67 -3.52 -16.37
C ALA A 68 19.12 -3.91 -16.03
#